data_AF-X1SH74-F1
#
_entry.id   AF-X1SH74-F1
#
_cell.length_a   1.000
_cell.length_b   1.000
_cell.length_c   1.000
_cell.angle_alpha   90.00
_cell.angle_beta   90.00
_cell.angle_gamma   90.00
#
_symmetry.space_group_name_H-M   'P 1'
#
loop_
_entity.id
_entity.type
_entity.pdbx_description
1 polymer ?
#
loop_
_entity_poly.entity_id
_entity_poly.type
_entity_poly.pdbx_seq_one_letter_code
_entity_poly.pdbx_strand_id
1 'polypeptide(L)' 'MNKDITGPVDKVTNVVVDLGPRLIMVGSEALGTSDNISIEVAESTNEELEKLKSAHELRLVKAGR' A
#
# COMPACT_ATOMS: atom_id res chain seq x y z
N MET A 1 0.81 -11.74 33.02
CA MET A 1 0.05 -12.37 31.93
C MET A 1 -0.48 -11.26 31.03
N ASN A 2 0.20 -10.95 29.92
CA ASN A 2 -0.42 -10.15 28.85
C ASN A 2 -0.94 -11.13 27.83
N LYS A 3 -2.26 -11.32 27.81
CA LYS A 3 -2.93 -11.90 26.66
C LYS A 3 -3.20 -10.73 25.73
N ASP A 4 -2.32 -10.52 24.77
CA ASP A 4 -2.61 -9.66 23.63
C ASP A 4 -3.74 -10.33 22.85
N ILE A 5 -4.98 -10.00 23.19
CA ILE A 5 -6.15 -10.45 22.45
C ILE A 5 -6.20 -9.56 21.21
N THR A 6 -5.55 -9.99 20.14
CA THR A 6 -5.88 -9.48 18.82
C THR A 6 -7.26 -10.03 18.49
N GLY A 7 -8.28 -9.16 18.55
CA GLY A 7 -9.61 -9.49 18.06
C GLY A 7 -9.57 -9.93 16.58
N PRO A 8 -10.67 -10.46 16.04
CA PRO A 8 -10.72 -10.81 14.62
C PRO A 8 -10.33 -9.59 13.79
N VAL A 9 -9.24 -9.72 13.05
CA VAL A 9 -8.75 -8.66 12.15
C VAL A 9 -9.59 -8.75 10.89
N ASP A 10 -10.33 -7.70 10.57
CA ASP A 10 -11.17 -7.67 9.37
C ASP A 10 -10.29 -7.78 8.12
N LYS A 11 -10.20 -9.00 7.60
CA LYS A 11 -9.45 -9.35 6.41
C LYS A 11 -10.24 -9.00 5.16
N VAL A 12 -9.54 -8.49 4.16
CA VAL A 12 -10.05 -8.11 2.86
C VAL A 12 -9.22 -8.83 1.80
N THR A 13 -9.88 -9.39 0.78
CA THR A 13 -9.21 -10.14 -0.29
C THR A 13 -9.65 -9.66 -1.67
N ASN A 14 -8.74 -9.78 -2.64
CA ASN A 14 -8.96 -9.46 -4.06
C ASN A 14 -9.59 -8.07 -4.30
N VAL A 15 -8.98 -7.04 -3.71
CA VAL A 15 -9.46 -5.65 -3.84
C VAL A 15 -8.54 -4.85 -4.74
N VAL A 16 -9.13 -4.07 -5.63
CA VAL A 16 -8.44 -3.03 -6.40
C VAL A 16 -8.49 -1.74 -5.59
N VAL A 17 -7.32 -1.17 -5.31
CA VAL A 17 -7.19 0.10 -4.59
C VAL A 17 -6.72 1.16 -5.57
N ASP A 18 -7.53 2.21 -5.74
CA ASP A 18 -7.09 3.44 -6.39
C ASP A 18 -6.30 4.29 -5.40
N LEU A 19 -5.07 4.63 -5.79
CA LEU A 19 -4.17 5.43 -4.97
C LEU A 19 -4.33 6.93 -5.24
N GLY A 20 -4.95 7.33 -6.34
CA GLY A 20 -4.94 8.74 -6.77
C GLY A 20 -3.50 9.24 -7.05
N PRO A 21 -3.25 10.56 -6.95
CA PRO A 21 -1.94 11.14 -7.24
C PRO A 21 -0.83 10.67 -6.29
N ARG A 22 0.32 10.25 -6.85
CA ARG A 22 1.50 9.80 -6.10
C ARG A 22 2.79 10.35 -6.67
N LEU A 23 3.77 10.60 -5.80
CA LEU A 23 5.14 10.89 -6.19
C LEU A 23 5.88 9.57 -6.49
N ILE A 24 6.41 9.44 -7.70
CA ILE A 24 7.16 8.27 -8.15
C ILE A 24 8.64 8.48 -7.85
N MET A 25 9.21 7.57 -7.08
CA MET A 25 10.57 7.66 -6.56
C MET A 25 11.42 6.47 -7.00
N VAL A 26 12.68 6.71 -7.37
CA VAL A 26 13.72 5.68 -7.54
C VAL A 26 14.87 6.00 -6.59
N GLY A 27 15.11 5.13 -5.61
CA GLY A 27 16.06 5.43 -4.54
C GLY A 27 15.65 6.70 -3.78
N SER A 28 16.47 7.75 -3.86
CA SER A 28 16.22 9.08 -3.28
C SER A 28 15.78 10.13 -4.31
N GLU A 29 15.65 9.76 -5.59
CA GLU A 29 15.32 10.68 -6.68
C GLU A 29 13.83 10.62 -7.01
N ALA A 30 13.24 11.81 -7.22
CA ALA A 30 11.87 11.96 -7.68
C ALA A 30 11.83 11.96 -9.20
N LEU A 31 11.12 10.99 -9.80
CA LEU A 31 10.94 10.92 -11.25
C LEU A 31 9.79 11.82 -11.74
N GLY A 32 8.82 12.07 -10.86
CA GLY A 32 7.65 12.88 -11.19
C GLY A 32 6.42 12.46 -10.39
N THR A 33 5.27 12.97 -10.78
CA THR A 33 3.98 12.60 -10.20
C THR A 33 3.15 11.84 -11.22
N SER A 34 2.36 10.87 -10.76
CA SER A 34 1.38 10.16 -11.58
C SER A 34 0.07 10.09 -10.84
N ASP A 35 -1.02 10.35 -11.54
CA ASP A 35 -2.36 9.98 -11.13
C ASP A 35 -2.75 8.62 -11.74
N ASN A 36 -3.95 8.14 -11.41
CA ASN A 36 -4.55 6.92 -11.96
C ASN A 36 -3.76 5.62 -11.75
N ILE A 37 -3.09 5.49 -10.60
CA ILE A 37 -2.43 4.24 -10.23
C ILE A 37 -3.40 3.41 -9.40
N SER A 38 -3.72 2.22 -9.92
CA SER A 38 -4.46 1.20 -9.17
C SER A 38 -3.57 -0.01 -8.89
N ILE A 39 -3.76 -0.63 -7.74
CA ILE A 39 -3.06 -1.85 -7.35
C ILE A 39 -4.05 -2.92 -6.95
N GLU A 40 -3.77 -4.16 -7.35
CA GLU A 40 -4.54 -5.33 -6.94
C GLU A 40 -3.92 -5.92 -5.67
N VAL A 41 -4.71 -5.95 -4.60
CA VAL A 41 -4.31 -6.47 -3.29
C VAL A 41 -4.98 -7.82 -3.08
N ALA A 42 -4.16 -8.88 -3.06
CA ALA A 42 -4.63 -10.24 -2.88
C ALA A 42 -5.25 -10.47 -1.48
N GLU A 43 -4.57 -10.02 -0.41
CA GLU A 43 -5.04 -10.10 0.97
C GLU A 43 -4.44 -8.94 1.79
N SER A 44 -5.25 -8.30 2.64
CA SER A 44 -4.81 -7.29 3.61
C SER A 44 -5.87 -7.11 4.70
N THR A 45 -5.62 -6.20 5.64
CA THR A 45 -6.61 -5.72 6.62
C THR A 45 -7.12 -4.34 6.23
N ASN A 46 -8.30 -3.95 6.73
CA ASN A 46 -8.80 -2.59 6.51
C ASN A 46 -7.81 -1.51 6.96
N GLU A 47 -7.12 -1.71 8.09
CA GLU A 47 -6.12 -0.75 8.60
C GLU A 47 -4.92 -0.62 7.66
N GLU A 48 -4.41 -1.72 7.14
CA GLU A 48 -3.31 -1.71 6.17
C GLU A 48 -3.71 -1.08 4.83
N LEU A 49 -4.95 -1.32 4.36
CA LEU A 49 -5.47 -0.66 3.17
C LEU A 49 -5.56 0.86 3.34
N GLU A 50 -5.97 1.34 4.52
CA GLU A 50 -5.99 2.77 4.80
C GLU A 50 -4.58 3.37 4.88
N LYS A 51 -3.61 2.64 5.46
CA LYS A 51 -2.19 3.05 5.42
C LYS A 51 -1.67 3.14 3.98
N LEU A 52 -2.03 2.19 3.13
CA LEU A 52 -1.66 2.14 1.71
C LEU A 52 -2.25 3.31 0.92
N LYS A 53 -3.54 3.62 1.12
CA LYS A 53 -4.21 4.80 0.54
C LYS A 53 -3.66 6.13 1.06
N SER A 54 -3.07 6.14 2.25
CA SER A 54 -2.49 7.34 2.85
C SER A 54 -1.02 7.55 2.47
N ALA A 55 -0.35 6.56 1.88
CA ALA A 55 1.05 6.70 1.45
C ALA A 55 1.15 7.73 0.31
N HIS A 56 2.09 8.67 0.38
CA HIS A 56 2.22 9.73 -0.63
C HIS A 56 3.20 9.38 -1.77
N GLU A 57 4.10 8.42 -1.50
CA GLU A 57 5.19 8.03 -2.39
C GLU A 57 5.01 6.59 -2.86
N LEU A 58 5.38 6.34 -4.12
CA LEU A 58 5.62 5.00 -4.65
C LEU A 58 7.10 4.85 -4.98
N ARG A 59 7.78 3.93 -4.27
CA ARG A 59 9.21 3.66 -4.45
C ARG A 59 9.40 2.45 -5.35
N LEU A 60 9.96 2.71 -6.53
CA LEU A 60 10.30 1.66 -7.48
C LEU A 60 11.58 0.96 -7.00
N VAL A 61 11.46 -0.34 -6.77
CA VAL A 61 12.58 -1.22 -6.44
C VAL A 61 12.83 -2.15 -7.62
N LYS A 62 14.09 -2.52 -7.85
CA LYS A 62 14.42 -3.54 -8.83
C LYS A 62 13.83 -4.86 -8.36
N ALA A 63 13.03 -5.52 -9.20
CA ALA A 63 12.57 -6.87 -8.94
C ALA A 63 13.80 -7.76 -8.64
N GLY A 64 13.83 -8.36 -7.46
CA GLY A 64 14.91 -9.26 -7.06
C GLY A 64 15.04 -10.41 -8.06
N ARG A 65 16.27 -10.76 -8.43
CA ARG A 65 16.57 -12.10 -8.95
C ARG A 65 16.79 -13.03 -7.77
#